data_AF-A0A386PRW9-F1
#
_entry.id   AF-A0A386PRW9-F1
#
_cell.length_a   1.000
_cell.length_b   1.000
_cell.length_c   1.000
_cell.angle_alpha   90.00
_cell.angle_beta   90.00
_cell.angle_gamma   90.00
#
_symmetry.space_group_name_H-M   'P 1'
#
loop_
_entity.id
_entity.type
_entity.pdbx_description
1 polymer ?
#
loop_
_entity_poly.entity_id
_entity_poly.type
_entity_poly.pdbx_seq_one_letter_code
_entity_poly.pdbx_strand_id
1 'polypeptide(L)'
;MGSEEFAEAWIFYSKKEENKDMTEKRVLNGYSKDVQVDFKKLSEDYDFPLYEIMEDSFRHLPALQNLIDVIQDEDDDKRLLQDIADYINGKAKFSEQKYYIKMPKVNYPYLIRDMGGKFDHAQSPDILGSGENSFTEQEIKAIDSRYMVFAVPVEADDE
;
A
#
# COMPACT_ATOMS: atom_id res chain seq x y z
N MET A 1 22.56 20.31 16.60
CA MET A 1 21.80 20.36 15.34
C MET A 1 21.85 21.76 14.79
N GLY A 2 22.43 21.90 13.60
CA GLY A 2 22.58 23.18 12.91
C GLY A 2 21.36 23.47 12.05
N SER A 3 21.01 24.74 11.89
CA SER A 3 19.87 25.22 11.10
C SER A 3 19.90 24.81 9.62
N GLU A 4 21.03 24.32 9.11
CA GLU A 4 21.19 23.83 7.73
C GLU A 4 20.52 22.46 7.50
N GLU A 5 20.63 21.52 8.44
CA GLU A 5 19.97 20.19 8.35
C GLU A 5 18.44 20.34 8.37
N PHE A 6 17.95 21.30 9.16
CA PHE A 6 16.53 21.66 9.18
C PHE A 6 16.09 22.28 7.86
N ALA A 7 16.95 23.06 7.19
CA ALA A 7 16.64 23.69 5.91
C ALA A 7 16.59 22.67 4.77
N GLU A 8 17.43 21.64 4.75
CA GLU A 8 17.38 20.57 3.74
C GLU A 8 16.12 19.70 3.88
N ALA A 9 15.77 19.30 5.11
CA ALA A 9 14.53 18.60 5.40
C ALA A 9 13.30 19.46 5.03
N TRP A 10 13.35 20.76 5.31
CA TRP A 10 12.29 21.69 4.94
C TRP A 10 12.21 21.92 3.42
N ILE A 11 13.33 21.94 2.68
CA ILE A 11 13.34 22.03 1.21
C ILE A 11 12.76 20.77 0.55
N PHE A 12 12.99 19.59 1.14
CA PHE A 12 12.34 18.34 0.72
C PHE A 12 10.82 18.40 0.99
N TYR A 13 10.42 18.99 2.12
CA TYR A 13 9.03 19.19 2.54
C TYR A 13 8.30 20.28 1.73
N SER A 14 9.00 21.34 1.34
CA SER A 14 8.44 22.55 0.70
C SER A 14 8.43 22.50 -0.82
N LYS A 15 8.97 21.46 -1.46
CA LYS A 15 8.68 21.14 -2.87
C LYS A 15 7.25 20.62 -3.10
N LYS A 16 6.31 21.04 -2.26
CA LYS A 16 4.92 21.31 -2.62
C LYS A 16 4.84 22.75 -3.12
N GLU A 17 4.94 22.94 -4.42
CA GLU A 17 3.94 23.68 -5.19
C GLU A 17 4.13 23.29 -6.66
N GLU A 18 3.02 22.97 -7.32
CA GLU A 18 2.93 22.52 -8.72
C GLU A 18 3.35 21.07 -9.03
N ASN A 19 2.48 20.12 -8.67
CA ASN A 19 2.00 19.22 -9.72
C ASN A 19 0.58 18.75 -9.38
N LYS A 20 -0.40 19.51 -9.88
CA LYS A 20 -1.83 19.20 -9.85
C LYS A 20 -2.21 18.02 -10.75
N ASP A 21 -1.24 17.30 -11.31
CA ASP A 21 -1.44 16.36 -12.42
C ASP A 21 -0.53 15.12 -12.34
N MET A 22 -0.32 14.55 -11.14
CA MET A 22 0.13 13.15 -11.02
C MET A 22 -1.01 12.33 -10.44
N THR A 23 -1.98 11.98 -11.29
CA THR A 23 -3.08 11.07 -10.94
C THR A 23 -2.63 9.65 -10.61
N GLU A 24 -1.37 9.27 -10.90
CA GLU A 24 -0.82 7.95 -10.58
C GLU A 24 0.24 8.04 -9.47
N LYS A 25 -0.10 7.52 -8.29
CA LYS A 25 0.86 7.28 -7.20
C LYS A 25 1.74 6.09 -7.57
N ARG A 26 3.05 6.18 -7.29
CA ARG A 26 3.99 5.06 -7.48
C ARG A 26 3.58 3.89 -6.58
N VAL A 27 3.57 2.67 -7.13
CA VAL A 27 3.30 1.46 -6.34
C VAL A 27 4.62 0.92 -5.79
N LEU A 28 4.70 0.78 -4.47
CA LEU A 28 5.82 0.13 -3.79
C LEU A 28 5.61 -1.38 -3.79
N ASN A 29 6.58 -2.12 -4.30
CA ASN A 29 6.59 -3.58 -4.38
C ASN A 29 7.86 -4.14 -3.70
N GLY A 30 7.86 -5.43 -3.37
CA GLY A 30 9.02 -6.11 -2.77
C GLY A 30 9.13 -5.96 -1.25
N TYR A 31 8.16 -5.30 -0.60
CA TYR A 31 8.10 -5.17 0.85
C TYR A 31 7.12 -6.18 1.46
N SER A 32 7.57 -6.89 2.49
CA SER A 32 6.73 -7.83 3.25
C SER A 32 5.56 -7.10 3.92
N LYS A 33 4.47 -7.82 4.23
CA LYS A 33 3.29 -7.24 4.91
C LYS A 33 3.63 -6.55 6.22
N ASP A 34 4.60 -7.07 6.97
CA ASP A 34 5.05 -6.47 8.23
C ASP A 34 5.77 -5.13 8.00
N VAL A 35 6.58 -5.02 6.94
CA VAL A 35 7.21 -3.75 6.55
C VAL A 35 6.14 -2.74 6.11
N GLN A 36 5.14 -3.17 5.34
CA GLN A 36 4.04 -2.28 4.92
C GLN A 36 3.25 -1.73 6.12
N VAL A 37 3.04 -2.55 7.15
CA VAL A 37 2.41 -2.13 8.41
C VAL A 37 3.25 -1.07 9.11
N ASP A 38 4.56 -1.22 9.16
CA ASP A 38 5.44 -0.26 9.81
C ASP A 38 5.54 1.06 9.04
N PHE A 39 5.52 1.04 7.70
CA PHE A 39 5.33 2.25 6.88
C PHE A 39 4.04 2.99 7.23
N LYS A 40 2.94 2.24 7.40
CA LYS A 40 1.63 2.80 7.75
C LYS A 40 1.64 3.44 9.14
N LYS A 41 2.17 2.75 10.14
CA LYS A 41 2.34 3.30 11.50
C LYS A 41 3.19 4.55 11.48
N LEU A 42 4.31 4.54 10.77
CA LEU A 42 5.15 5.72 10.63
C LEU A 42 4.33 6.90 10.09
N SER A 43 3.52 6.70 9.06
CA SER A 43 2.68 7.74 8.47
C SER A 43 1.50 8.20 9.34
N GLU A 44 0.87 7.30 10.12
CA GLU A 44 -0.38 7.56 10.85
C GLU A 44 -0.20 7.87 12.34
N ASP A 45 0.82 7.31 13.00
CA ASP A 45 0.99 7.35 14.45
C ASP A 45 2.00 8.41 14.92
N TYR A 46 2.77 9.02 14.01
CA TYR A 46 3.83 9.97 14.35
C TYR A 46 3.54 11.36 13.78
N ASP A 47 3.68 12.40 14.62
CA ASP A 47 3.49 13.80 14.22
C ASP A 47 4.62 14.31 13.29
N PHE A 48 5.81 13.70 13.39
CA PHE A 48 7.01 14.07 12.62
C PHE A 48 7.74 12.83 12.09
N PRO A 49 7.14 12.07 11.16
CA PRO A 49 7.68 10.78 10.72
C PRO A 49 9.02 10.89 9.97
N LEU A 50 9.32 12.05 9.37
CA LEU A 50 10.62 12.31 8.76
C LEU A 50 11.73 12.52 9.81
N TYR A 51 11.39 12.88 11.04
CA TYR A 51 12.36 13.00 12.13
C TYR A 51 12.91 11.63 12.54
N GLU A 52 12.04 10.61 12.56
CA GLU A 52 12.44 9.22 12.84
C GLU A 52 13.41 8.68 11.78
N ILE A 53 13.24 9.10 10.51
CA ILE A 53 14.17 8.79 9.43
C ILE A 53 15.55 9.44 9.66
N MET A 54 15.57 10.69 10.16
CA MET A 54 16.82 11.43 10.38
C MET A 54 17.64 10.91 11.56
N GLU A 55 16.98 10.40 12.60
CA GLU A 55 17.63 9.81 13.78
C GLU A 55 17.98 8.32 13.57
N ASP A 56 17.65 7.75 12.40
CA ASP A 56 17.77 6.31 12.12
C ASP A 56 17.18 5.43 13.25
N SER A 57 16.09 5.93 13.84
CA SER A 57 15.52 5.39 15.07
C SER A 57 14.25 4.61 14.78
N PHE A 58 14.37 3.55 14.00
CA PHE A 58 13.25 2.65 13.70
C PHE A 58 13.00 1.62 14.82
N ARG A 59 13.53 1.84 16.03
CA ARG A 59 13.44 0.90 17.17
C ARG A 59 12.00 0.55 17.57
N HIS A 60 11.05 1.43 17.25
CA HIS A 60 9.62 1.23 17.51
C HIS A 60 8.86 0.64 16.31
N LEU A 61 9.56 0.38 15.21
CA LEU A 61 9.10 -0.14 13.93
C LEU A 61 9.98 -1.35 13.55
N PRO A 62 9.76 -2.51 14.20
CA PRO A 62 10.71 -3.63 14.18
C PRO A 62 10.93 -4.24 12.80
N ALA A 63 9.94 -4.22 11.90
CA ALA A 63 10.10 -4.74 10.55
C ALA A 63 10.94 -3.78 9.68
N LEU A 64 10.76 -2.47 9.86
CA LEU A 64 11.61 -1.45 9.22
C LEU A 64 13.04 -1.47 9.78
N GLN A 65 13.21 -1.58 11.10
CA GLN A 65 14.53 -1.69 11.72
C GLN A 65 15.27 -2.92 11.20
N ASN A 66 14.62 -4.09 11.18
CA ASN A 66 15.22 -5.31 10.66
C ASN A 66 15.60 -5.17 9.18
N LEU A 67 14.81 -4.46 8.38
CA LEU A 67 15.10 -4.23 6.97
C LEU A 67 16.36 -3.37 6.79
N ILE A 68 16.50 -2.30 7.59
CA ILE A 68 17.67 -1.43 7.58
C ILE A 68 18.90 -2.20 8.06
N ASP A 69 18.78 -2.96 9.14
CA ASP A 69 19.89 -3.74 9.73
C ASP A 69 20.49 -4.77 8.76
N VAL A 70 19.72 -5.22 7.75
CA VAL A 70 20.18 -6.22 6.76
C VAL A 70 20.61 -5.62 5.42
N ILE A 71 20.34 -4.34 5.15
CA ILE A 71 20.85 -3.67 3.96
C ILE A 71 22.36 -3.49 4.13
N GLN A 72 23.12 -3.95 3.14
CA GLN A 72 24.59 -3.87 3.14
C GLN A 72 25.13 -2.87 2.11
N ASP A 73 24.24 -2.31 1.28
CA ASP A 73 24.57 -1.41 0.18
C ASP A 73 23.99 -0.01 0.44
N GLU A 74 24.84 1.02 0.43
CA GLU A 74 24.44 2.42 0.66
C GLU A 74 23.38 2.92 -0.34
N ASP A 75 23.31 2.33 -1.55
CA ASP A 75 22.32 2.72 -2.55
C ASP A 75 20.94 2.09 -2.27
N ASP A 76 20.90 0.91 -1.64
CA ASP A 76 19.67 0.27 -1.18
C ASP A 76 19.07 1.01 0.02
N ASP A 77 19.92 1.54 0.92
CA ASP A 77 19.50 2.40 2.03
C ASP A 77 18.83 3.69 1.52
N LYS A 78 19.46 4.39 0.58
CA LYS A 78 18.89 5.63 -0.01
C LYS A 78 17.55 5.36 -0.68
N ARG A 79 17.41 4.21 -1.35
CA ARG A 79 16.16 3.81 -2.00
C ARG A 79 15.06 3.54 -0.99
N LEU A 80 15.35 2.83 0.10
CA LEU A 80 14.39 2.59 1.18
C LEU A 80 13.93 3.91 1.81
N LEU A 81 14.86 4.81 2.14
CA LEU A 81 14.53 6.11 2.72
C LEU A 81 13.66 6.96 1.78
N GLN A 82 13.94 6.93 0.48
CA GLN A 82 13.11 7.58 -0.53
C GLN A 82 11.70 6.96 -0.62
N ASP A 83 11.58 5.64 -0.54
CA ASP A 83 10.29 4.94 -0.55
C ASP A 83 9.44 5.33 0.67
N ILE A 84 10.06 5.39 1.86
CA ILE A 84 9.41 5.84 3.10
C ILE A 84 8.95 7.29 2.94
N ALA A 85 9.83 8.18 2.47
CA ALA A 85 9.51 9.59 2.28
C ALA A 85 8.39 9.80 1.24
N ASP A 86 8.38 9.04 0.14
CA ASP A 86 7.32 9.11 -0.86
C ASP A 86 5.98 8.59 -0.32
N TYR A 87 6.00 7.53 0.51
CA TYR A 87 4.79 7.01 1.14
C TYR A 87 4.17 8.03 2.11
N ILE A 88 4.97 8.60 3.02
CA ILE A 88 4.55 9.64 3.98
C ILE A 88 3.96 10.85 3.24
N ASN A 89 4.60 11.27 2.14
CA ASN A 89 4.15 12.40 1.35
C ASN A 89 2.98 12.08 0.40
N GLY A 90 2.47 10.84 0.41
CA GLY A 90 1.36 10.40 -0.42
C GLY A 90 1.71 10.30 -1.92
N LYS A 91 2.99 10.31 -2.28
CA LYS A 91 3.52 10.13 -3.64
C LYS A 91 3.61 8.65 -4.02
N ALA A 92 3.69 7.77 -3.03
CA ALA A 92 3.67 6.33 -3.20
C ALA A 92 2.57 5.66 -2.38
N LYS A 93 2.21 4.43 -2.77
CA LYS A 93 1.29 3.55 -2.04
C LYS A 93 1.74 2.10 -2.20
N PHE A 94 1.35 1.23 -1.26
CA PHE A 94 1.45 -0.21 -1.52
C PHE A 94 0.32 -0.65 -2.45
N SER A 95 0.51 -1.80 -3.11
CA SER A 95 -0.58 -2.48 -3.77
C SER A 95 -1.66 -2.81 -2.74
N GLU A 96 -2.91 -2.44 -3.03
CA GLU A 96 -4.00 -2.74 -2.11
C GLU A 96 -4.29 -4.23 -2.16
N GLN A 97 -4.41 -4.86 -0.99
CA GLN A 97 -4.85 -6.25 -0.89
C GLN A 97 -6.21 -6.36 -1.57
N LYS A 98 -6.26 -7.13 -2.66
CA LYS A 98 -7.50 -7.50 -3.31
C LYS A 98 -8.08 -8.77 -2.69
N TYR A 99 -9.39 -8.91 -2.80
CA TYR A 99 -10.14 -10.05 -2.30
C TYR A 99 -11.14 -10.52 -3.35
N TYR A 100 -11.32 -11.83 -3.40
CA TYR A 100 -12.51 -12.46 -4.02
C TYR A 100 -13.67 -12.42 -3.02
N ILE A 101 -14.89 -12.11 -3.46
CA ILE A 101 -16.09 -12.30 -2.62
C ILE A 101 -16.66 -13.68 -2.92
N LYS A 102 -16.60 -14.60 -1.95
CA LYS A 102 -17.07 -15.98 -2.09
C LYS A 102 -18.31 -16.25 -1.23
N MET A 103 -19.49 -16.16 -1.83
CA MET A 103 -20.77 -16.42 -1.18
C MET A 103 -20.96 -17.92 -0.89
N PRO A 104 -21.38 -18.29 0.34
CA PRO A 104 -21.59 -19.69 0.69
C PRO A 104 -22.86 -20.25 0.03
N LYS A 105 -22.80 -21.53 -0.42
CA LYS A 105 -23.95 -22.36 -0.83
C LYS A 105 -24.72 -21.87 -2.08
N VAL A 106 -23.99 -21.50 -3.13
CA VAL A 106 -24.54 -21.16 -4.46
C VAL A 106 -23.73 -21.84 -5.57
N ASN A 107 -24.39 -22.16 -6.70
CA ASN A 107 -23.74 -22.81 -7.85
C ASN A 107 -22.65 -21.93 -8.51
N TYR A 108 -22.77 -20.61 -8.33
CA TYR A 108 -21.83 -19.61 -8.80
C TYR A 108 -21.44 -18.73 -7.59
N PRO A 109 -20.43 -19.14 -6.79
CA PRO A 109 -20.17 -18.50 -5.50
C PRO A 109 -19.35 -17.22 -5.56
N TYR A 110 -18.73 -16.89 -6.69
CA TYR A 110 -17.84 -15.75 -6.78
C TYR A 110 -18.55 -14.53 -7.37
N LEU A 111 -18.49 -13.39 -6.68
CA LEU A 111 -18.97 -12.13 -7.25
C LEU A 111 -17.97 -11.63 -8.31
N ILE A 112 -18.48 -11.25 -9.48
CA ILE A 112 -17.71 -10.64 -10.56
C ILE A 112 -18.41 -9.36 -11.02
N ARG A 113 -17.67 -8.47 -11.67
CA ARG A 113 -18.18 -7.27 -12.31
C ARG A 113 -17.88 -7.34 -13.80
N ASP A 114 -18.92 -7.36 -14.63
CA ASP A 114 -18.76 -7.39 -16.08
C ASP A 114 -18.15 -6.08 -16.62
N MET A 115 -17.74 -6.08 -17.90
CA MET A 115 -17.18 -4.88 -18.53
C MET A 115 -18.19 -3.71 -18.66
N GLY A 116 -19.48 -3.98 -18.46
CA GLY A 116 -20.53 -2.96 -18.38
C GLY A 116 -20.74 -2.40 -16.97
N GLY A 117 -19.94 -2.86 -15.99
CA GLY A 117 -19.99 -2.44 -14.60
C GLY A 117 -21.08 -3.11 -13.76
N LYS A 118 -21.81 -4.11 -14.30
CA LYS A 118 -22.85 -4.85 -13.59
C LYS A 118 -22.26 -6.02 -12.81
N PHE A 119 -22.81 -6.27 -11.63
CA PHE A 119 -22.42 -7.39 -10.80
C PHE A 119 -23.16 -8.67 -11.21
N ASP A 120 -22.41 -9.77 -11.30
CA ASP A 120 -22.92 -11.12 -11.56
C ASP A 120 -22.14 -12.15 -10.76
N HIS A 121 -22.49 -13.43 -10.91
CA HIS A 121 -21.90 -14.53 -10.17
C HIS A 121 -21.23 -15.56 -11.09
N ALA A 122 -20.06 -16.04 -10.67
CA ALA A 122 -19.21 -16.96 -11.40
C ALA A 122 -18.92 -18.24 -10.59
N GLN A 123 -18.64 -19.33 -11.31
CA GLN A 123 -18.30 -20.63 -10.70
C GLN A 123 -16.86 -20.64 -10.16
N SER A 124 -15.99 -19.85 -10.79
CA SER A 124 -14.57 -19.67 -10.47
C SER A 124 -14.25 -18.17 -10.52
N PRO A 125 -13.30 -17.67 -9.72
CA PRO A 125 -12.82 -16.30 -9.89
C PRO A 125 -12.06 -16.12 -11.21
N ASP A 126 -11.41 -17.16 -11.74
CA ASP A 126 -10.49 -17.06 -12.88
C ASP A 126 -11.18 -17.19 -14.25
N ILE A 127 -12.44 -16.76 -14.36
CA ILE A 127 -13.14 -16.86 -15.64
C ILE A 127 -12.54 -15.85 -16.63
N LEU A 128 -11.84 -16.39 -17.64
CA LEU A 128 -11.29 -15.60 -18.74
C LEU A 128 -12.41 -14.82 -19.46
N GLY A 129 -12.27 -13.50 -19.53
CA GLY A 129 -13.22 -12.61 -20.20
C GLY A 129 -14.34 -12.04 -19.33
N SER A 130 -14.41 -12.38 -18.04
CA SER A 130 -15.43 -11.87 -17.12
C SER A 130 -14.96 -10.65 -16.32
N GLY A 131 -14.66 -9.53 -17.00
CA GLY A 131 -14.39 -8.23 -16.35
C GLY A 131 -13.49 -8.28 -15.09
N GLU A 132 -13.88 -7.56 -14.05
CA GLU A 132 -13.16 -7.48 -12.77
C GLU A 132 -13.71 -8.52 -11.77
N ASN A 133 -12.82 -9.33 -11.19
CA ASN A 133 -13.18 -10.45 -10.32
C ASN A 133 -12.67 -10.29 -8.88
N SER A 134 -11.84 -9.28 -8.61
CA SER A 134 -11.21 -9.05 -7.32
C SER A 134 -11.22 -7.58 -6.96
N PHE A 135 -11.51 -7.30 -5.69
CA PHE A 135 -11.87 -5.98 -5.19
C PHE A 135 -11.06 -5.61 -3.95
N THR A 136 -10.77 -4.33 -3.76
CA THR A 136 -10.15 -3.83 -2.52
C THR A 136 -11.19 -3.78 -1.39
N GLU A 137 -10.76 -3.71 -0.13
CA GLU A 137 -11.68 -3.59 1.01
C GLU A 137 -12.64 -2.39 0.86
N GLN A 138 -12.16 -1.28 0.31
CA GLN A 138 -12.99 -0.10 0.09
C GLN A 138 -14.05 -0.33 -0.99
N GLU A 139 -13.67 -0.99 -2.09
CA GLU A 139 -14.60 -1.36 -3.16
C GLU A 139 -15.68 -2.32 -2.64
N ILE A 140 -15.31 -3.33 -1.85
CA ILE A 140 -16.27 -4.25 -1.24
C ILE A 140 -17.24 -3.50 -0.33
N LYS A 141 -16.74 -2.60 0.53
CA LYS A 141 -17.59 -1.77 1.39
C LYS A 141 -18.52 -0.84 0.60
N ALA A 142 -18.07 -0.36 -0.56
CA ALA A 142 -18.87 0.48 -1.44
C ALA A 142 -19.96 -0.32 -2.17
N ILE A 143 -19.73 -1.61 -2.46
CA ILE A 143 -20.75 -2.54 -2.97
C ILE A 143 -21.76 -2.85 -1.86
N ASP A 144 -21.29 -3.49 -0.79
CA ASP A 144 -22.04 -3.80 0.42
C ASP A 144 -21.05 -4.22 1.53
N SER A 145 -21.02 -3.48 2.63
CA SER A 145 -20.10 -3.75 3.76
C SER A 145 -20.26 -5.16 4.36
N ARG A 146 -21.42 -5.81 4.20
CA ARG A 146 -21.66 -7.18 4.66
C ARG A 146 -20.85 -8.20 3.86
N TYR A 147 -20.36 -7.87 2.67
CA TYR A 147 -19.56 -8.79 1.85
C TYR A 147 -18.14 -9.01 2.38
N MET A 148 -17.65 -8.17 3.29
CA MET A 148 -16.33 -8.38 3.90
C MET A 148 -16.23 -9.71 4.66
N VAL A 149 -17.33 -10.24 5.20
CA VAL A 149 -17.32 -11.55 5.88
C VAL A 149 -17.11 -12.72 4.91
N PHE A 150 -17.28 -12.47 3.61
CA PHE A 150 -17.10 -13.44 2.53
C PHE A 150 -15.85 -13.14 1.69
N ALA A 151 -15.05 -12.14 2.09
CA ALA A 151 -13.84 -11.75 1.40
C ALA A 151 -12.72 -12.77 1.64
N VAL A 152 -12.21 -13.35 0.56
CA VAL A 152 -11.06 -14.26 0.55
C VAL A 152 -9.89 -13.51 -0.09
N PRO A 153 -8.76 -13.35 0.61
CA PRO A 153 -7.63 -12.60 0.06
C PRO A 153 -7.12 -13.27 -1.23
N VAL A 154 -6.84 -12.46 -2.23
CA VAL A 154 -6.08 -12.88 -3.41
C VAL A 154 -4.62 -12.95 -2.97
N GLU A 155 -4.00 -14.13 -3.09
CA GLU A 155 -2.56 -14.22 -2.87
C GLU A 155 -1.87 -13.35 -3.93
N ALA A 156 -0.94 -12.50 -3.49
CA ALA A 156 -0.09 -11.80 -4.44
C ALA A 156 0.75 -12.87 -5.13
N ASP A 157 0.81 -12.87 -6.45
CA ASP A 157 1.77 -13.70 -7.15
C ASP A 157 3.16 -13.28 -6.66
N ASP A 158 3.79 -14.13 -5.84
CA ASP A 158 5.19 -14.03 -5.48
C ASP A 158 6.02 -14.37 -6.73
N GLU A 159 6.10 -13.43 -7.69
CA GLU A 159 7.08 -13.45 -8.80
C GLU A 159 8.29 -12.56 -8.49
#